data_AF-A0A177QNW3-F1
#
_entry.id   AF-A0A177QNW3-F1
#
_cell.length_a   1.000
_cell.length_b   1.000
_cell.length_c   1.000
_cell.angle_alpha   90.00
_cell.angle_beta   90.00
_cell.angle_gamma   90.00
#
_symmetry.space_group_name_H-M   'P 1'
#
loop_
_entity.id
_entity.type
_entity.pdbx_description
1 polymer ?
#
loop_
_entity_poly.entity_id
_entity_poly.type
_entity_poly.pdbx_seq_one_letter_code
_entity_poly.pdbx_strand_id
1 'polypeptide(L)'
;MSDQIQRKNKIEGEIDDLWEKYATNTGFLSKVSRQLAYAQGGLCWFFKTPYGTFSPSILVILCCLIGYFFLDVFQYFFTACLYWWFANFYAKRNDKQLIGSEKDIKLPYWINWPGKICLVLKIVLLGIASFLLIKYLFYV
;
A
#
# COMPACT_ATOMS: atom_id res chain seq x y z
N MET A 1 -41.26 -2.41 9.89
CA MET A 1 -40.49 -1.46 9.07
C MET A 1 -39.34 -0.82 9.86
N SER A 2 -39.55 -0.44 11.13
CA SER A 2 -38.51 0.08 12.05
C SER A 2 -37.29 -0.86 12.22
N ASP A 3 -37.50 -2.16 12.48
CA ASP A 3 -36.41 -3.11 12.76
C ASP A 3 -35.46 -3.35 11.58
N GLN A 4 -35.97 -3.28 10.34
CA GLN A 4 -35.15 -3.47 9.13
C GLN A 4 -34.20 -2.30 8.90
N ILE A 5 -34.66 -1.07 9.23
CA ILE A 5 -33.83 0.14 9.17
C ILE A 5 -32.77 0.11 10.25
N GLN A 6 -33.14 -0.30 11.48
CA GLN A 6 -32.19 -0.46 12.58
C GLN A 6 -31.10 -1.50 12.28
N ARG A 7 -31.47 -2.66 11.73
CA ARG A 7 -30.50 -3.69 11.32
C ARG A 7 -29.57 -3.19 10.21
N LYS A 8 -30.11 -2.50 9.21
CA LYS A 8 -29.31 -1.93 8.11
C LYS A 8 -28.29 -0.92 8.64
N ASN A 9 -28.71 0.04 9.46
CA ASN A 9 -27.81 1.05 10.04
C ASN A 9 -26.71 0.43 10.91
N LYS A 10 -27.04 -0.63 11.67
CA LYS A 10 -26.06 -1.36 12.46
C LYS A 10 -24.99 -2.03 11.58
N ILE A 11 -25.42 -2.71 10.51
CA ILE A 11 -24.51 -3.37 9.56
C ILE A 11 -23.62 -2.33 8.85
N GLU A 12 -24.19 -1.19 8.45
CA GLU A 12 -23.43 -0.10 7.81
C GLU A 12 -22.35 0.44 8.76
N GLY A 13 -22.69 0.68 10.04
CA GLY A 13 -21.71 1.09 11.04
C GLY A 13 -20.59 0.07 11.28
N GLU A 14 -20.93 -1.22 11.36
CA GLU A 14 -19.92 -2.28 11.51
C GLU A 14 -18.97 -2.37 10.28
N ILE A 15 -19.49 -2.14 9.07
CA ILE A 15 -18.68 -2.12 7.84
C ILE A 15 -17.74 -0.91 7.82
N ASP A 16 -18.22 0.26 8.20
CA ASP A 16 -17.43 1.49 8.25
C ASP A 16 -16.27 1.35 9.25
N ASP A 17 -16.53 0.80 10.45
CA ASP A 17 -15.50 0.49 11.44
C ASP A 17 -14.43 -0.48 10.91
N LEU A 18 -14.83 -1.49 10.14
CA LEU A 18 -13.90 -2.44 9.51
C LEU A 18 -13.02 -1.76 8.46
N TRP A 19 -13.59 -0.85 7.66
CA TRP A 19 -12.84 -0.06 6.69
C TRP A 19 -11.85 0.89 7.34
N GLU A 20 -12.24 1.55 8.43
CA GLU A 20 -11.36 2.44 9.19
C GLU A 20 -10.17 1.67 9.77
N LYS A 21 -10.43 0.51 10.39
CA LYS A 21 -9.37 -0.38 10.91
C LYS A 21 -8.45 -0.86 9.79
N TYR A 22 -9.01 -1.26 8.65
CA TYR A 22 -8.24 -1.66 7.49
C TYR A 22 -7.34 -0.53 6.96
N ALA A 23 -7.89 0.68 6.78
CA ALA A 23 -7.14 1.84 6.31
C ALA A 23 -6.02 2.23 7.28
N THR A 24 -6.31 2.23 8.59
CA THR A 24 -5.34 2.52 9.64
C THR A 24 -4.19 1.50 9.64
N ASN A 25 -4.51 0.20 9.63
CA ASN A 25 -3.50 -0.86 9.67
C ASN A 25 -2.64 -0.90 8.40
N THR A 26 -3.25 -0.72 7.21
CA THR A 26 -2.50 -0.72 5.94
C THR A 26 -1.62 0.52 5.78
N GLY A 27 -2.09 1.68 6.27
CA GLY A 27 -1.31 2.91 6.36
C GLY A 27 -0.12 2.75 7.31
N PHE A 28 -0.35 2.21 8.51
CA PHE A 28 0.69 1.94 9.49
C PHE A 28 1.73 0.93 8.97
N LEU A 29 1.27 -0.18 8.36
CA LEU A 29 2.14 -1.19 7.76
C LEU A 29 3.05 -0.58 6.68
N SER A 30 2.51 0.27 5.79
CA SER A 30 3.30 0.94 4.74
C SER A 30 4.33 1.92 5.33
N LYS A 31 3.99 2.59 6.44
CA LYS A 31 4.92 3.47 7.16
C LYS A 31 6.08 2.68 7.76
N VAL A 32 5.78 1.62 8.51
CA VAL A 32 6.79 0.78 9.18
C VAL A 32 7.68 0.07 8.16
N SER A 33 7.09 -0.50 7.10
CA SER A 33 7.84 -1.18 6.04
C SER A 33 8.81 -0.25 5.30
N ARG A 34 8.45 1.02 5.06
CA ARG A 34 9.41 2.01 4.51
C ARG A 34 10.57 2.28 5.45
N GLN A 35 10.30 2.50 6.74
CA GLN A 35 11.36 2.71 7.73
C GLN A 35 12.31 1.51 7.77
N LEU A 36 11.76 0.29 7.73
CA LEU A 36 12.53 -0.93 7.67
C LEU A 36 13.37 -1.02 6.37
N ALA A 37 12.80 -0.69 5.21
CA ALA A 37 13.52 -0.68 3.94
C ALA A 37 14.70 0.32 3.94
N TYR A 38 14.52 1.52 4.50
CA TYR A 38 15.61 2.49 4.68
C TYR A 38 16.70 1.96 5.62
N ALA A 39 16.31 1.34 6.73
CA ALA A 39 17.26 0.73 7.67
C ALA A 39 18.08 -0.40 6.99
N GLN A 40 17.43 -1.25 6.19
CA GLN A 40 18.11 -2.31 5.43
C GLN A 40 19.06 -1.74 4.36
N GLY A 41 18.66 -0.67 3.67
CA GLY A 41 19.55 0.04 2.74
C GLY A 41 20.77 0.61 3.45
N GLY A 42 20.59 1.18 4.64
CA GLY A 42 21.69 1.63 5.50
C GLY A 42 22.62 0.48 5.92
N LEU A 43 22.07 -0.66 6.32
CA LEU A 43 22.86 -1.86 6.63
C LEU A 43 23.65 -2.36 5.43
N CYS A 44 23.05 -2.39 4.24
CA CYS A 44 23.76 -2.75 3.00
C CYS A 44 24.96 -1.83 2.75
N TRP A 45 24.84 -0.54 3.09
CA TRP A 45 25.92 0.44 2.94
C TRP A 45 27.14 0.13 3.82
N PHE A 46 26.95 -0.44 5.01
CA PHE A 46 28.07 -0.84 5.87
C PHE A 46 28.94 -1.94 5.27
N PHE A 47 28.38 -2.76 4.37
CA PHE A 47 29.11 -3.84 3.72
C PHE A 47 29.77 -3.45 2.39
N LYS A 48 29.86 -2.15 2.09
CA LYS A 48 30.62 -1.69 0.91
C LYS A 48 32.12 -1.94 1.10
N THR A 49 32.81 -2.25 0.01
CA THR A 49 34.27 -2.35 0.01
C THR A 49 34.91 -0.96 0.14
N PRO A 50 36.21 -0.88 0.48
CA PRO A 50 36.94 0.40 0.50
C PRO A 50 36.91 1.15 -0.83
N TYR A 51 36.74 0.43 -1.94
CA TYR A 51 36.63 0.97 -3.30
C TYR A 51 35.19 1.37 -3.67
N GLY A 52 34.23 1.27 -2.73
CA GLY A 52 32.83 1.62 -2.96
C GLY A 52 32.04 0.58 -3.77
N THR A 53 32.57 -0.62 -3.96
CA THR A 53 31.86 -1.73 -4.63
C THR A 53 31.08 -2.57 -3.62
N PHE A 54 30.03 -3.25 -4.07
CA PHE A 54 29.22 -4.15 -3.25
C PHE A 54 29.41 -5.60 -3.70
N SER A 55 29.33 -6.54 -2.77
CA SER A 55 29.25 -7.97 -3.10
C SER A 55 27.99 -8.25 -3.94
N PRO A 56 28.03 -9.19 -4.91
CA PRO A 56 26.86 -9.57 -5.70
C PRO A 56 25.61 -9.87 -4.86
N SER A 57 25.77 -10.49 -3.69
CA SER A 57 24.67 -10.77 -2.76
C SER A 57 23.98 -9.50 -2.24
N ILE A 58 24.76 -8.47 -1.91
CA ILE A 58 24.24 -7.18 -1.43
C ILE A 58 23.58 -6.41 -2.57
N LEU A 59 24.12 -6.50 -3.79
CA LEU A 59 23.49 -5.90 -4.96
C LEU A 59 22.09 -6.47 -5.21
N VAL A 60 21.91 -7.79 -5.07
CA VAL A 60 20.58 -8.41 -5.18
C VAL A 60 19.63 -7.86 -4.10
N ILE A 61 20.09 -7.72 -2.86
CA ILE A 61 19.29 -7.13 -1.77
C ILE A 61 18.90 -5.67 -2.10
N LEU A 62 19.86 -4.87 -2.55
CA LEU A 62 19.62 -3.48 -2.96
C LEU A 62 18.63 -3.39 -4.14
N CYS A 63 18.74 -4.27 -5.13
CA CYS A 63 17.76 -4.37 -6.23
C CYS A 63 16.35 -4.69 -5.72
N CYS A 64 16.21 -5.62 -4.76
CA CYS A 64 14.91 -5.90 -4.12
C CYS A 64 14.36 -4.68 -3.37
N LEU A 65 15.20 -3.94 -2.65
CA LEU A 65 14.80 -2.71 -1.94
C LEU A 65 14.40 -1.59 -2.90
N ILE A 66 15.12 -1.42 -4.01
CA ILE A 66 14.75 -0.48 -5.07
C ILE A 66 13.39 -0.86 -5.66
N GLY A 67 13.19 -2.13 -6.01
CA GLY A 67 11.90 -2.65 -6.49
C GLY A 67 10.77 -2.42 -5.49
N TYR A 68 11.04 -2.60 -4.20
CA TYR A 68 10.10 -2.25 -3.12
C TYR A 68 9.69 -0.78 -3.16
N PHE A 69 10.63 0.16 -3.25
CA PHE A 69 10.32 1.59 -3.28
C PHE A 69 9.54 1.99 -4.54
N PHE A 70 9.88 1.41 -5.70
CA PHE A 70 9.11 1.62 -6.93
C PHE A 70 7.66 1.18 -6.74
N LEU A 71 7.42 -0.01 -6.19
CA LEU A 71 6.06 -0.49 -5.94
C LEU A 71 5.32 0.31 -4.86
N ASP A 72 6.03 0.81 -3.83
CA ASP A 72 5.42 1.68 -2.82
C ASP A 72 4.89 2.97 -3.45
N VAL A 73 5.71 3.65 -4.26
CA VAL A 73 5.30 4.86 -4.99
C VAL A 73 4.18 4.55 -5.99
N PHE A 74 4.33 3.46 -6.75
CA PHE A 74 3.34 3.06 -7.76
C PHE A 74 1.98 2.75 -7.13
N GLN A 75 1.94 2.11 -5.96
CA GLN A 75 0.71 1.86 -5.22
C GLN A 75 -0.04 3.18 -4.94
N TYR A 76 0.65 4.18 -4.38
CA TYR A 76 0.04 5.47 -4.06
C TYR A 76 -0.37 6.23 -5.31
N PHE A 77 0.49 6.25 -6.34
CA PHE A 77 0.22 6.92 -7.61
C PHE A 77 -0.99 6.34 -8.34
N PHE A 78 -1.05 5.01 -8.53
CA PHE A 78 -2.17 4.36 -9.21
C PHE A 78 -3.48 4.53 -8.47
N THR A 79 -3.44 4.42 -7.13
CA THR A 79 -4.64 4.65 -6.31
C THR A 79 -5.10 6.09 -6.48
N ALA A 80 -4.22 7.09 -6.40
CA ALA A 80 -4.59 8.49 -6.60
C ALA A 80 -5.17 8.75 -8.00
N CYS A 81 -4.53 8.24 -9.06
CA CYS A 81 -5.01 8.40 -10.44
C CYS A 81 -6.39 7.77 -10.66
N LEU A 82 -6.63 6.58 -10.11
CA LEU A 82 -7.93 5.91 -10.22
C LEU A 82 -9.02 6.69 -9.50
N TYR A 83 -8.77 7.11 -8.25
CA TYR A 83 -9.75 7.91 -7.49
C TYR A 83 -10.05 9.24 -8.19
N TRP A 84 -9.03 9.92 -8.73
CA TRP A 84 -9.21 11.14 -9.50
C TRP A 84 -10.04 10.92 -10.78
N TRP A 85 -9.74 9.86 -11.54
CA TRP A 85 -10.48 9.53 -12.76
C TRP A 85 -11.95 9.22 -12.45
N PHE A 86 -12.22 8.44 -11.40
CA PHE A 86 -13.59 8.15 -10.97
C PHE A 86 -14.32 9.39 -10.47
N ALA A 87 -13.68 10.23 -9.65
CA ALA A 87 -14.28 11.47 -9.18
C ALA A 87 -14.72 12.36 -10.36
N ASN A 88 -13.87 12.49 -11.39
CA ASN A 88 -14.20 13.25 -12.59
C ASN A 88 -15.29 12.58 -13.44
N PHE A 89 -15.31 11.25 -13.52
CA PHE A 89 -16.35 10.52 -14.25
C PHE A 89 -17.73 10.72 -13.62
N TYR A 90 -17.83 10.62 -12.29
CA TYR A 90 -19.08 10.88 -11.56
C TYR A 90 -19.47 12.36 -11.62
N ALA A 91 -18.51 13.29 -11.50
CA ALA A 91 -18.76 14.72 -11.63
C ALA A 91 -19.28 15.12 -13.03
N LYS A 92 -18.84 14.43 -14.09
CA LYS A 92 -19.32 14.67 -15.47
C LYS A 92 -20.66 14.01 -15.78
N ARG A 93 -21.04 12.92 -15.09
CA ARG A 93 -22.32 12.22 -15.28
C ARG A 93 -23.45 12.79 -14.42
N ASN A 94 -23.13 13.36 -13.27
CA ASN A 94 -24.10 14.02 -12.41
C ASN A 94 -24.14 15.52 -12.74
N ASP A 95 -24.95 15.86 -13.74
CA ASP A 95 -25.32 17.24 -14.05
C ASP A 95 -26.05 17.85 -12.83
N LYS A 96 -25.31 18.55 -11.96
CA LYS A 96 -25.70 19.56 -10.92
C LYS A 96 -26.96 19.36 -10.03
N GLN A 97 -27.81 18.35 -10.19
CA GLN A 97 -29.13 18.26 -9.55
C GLN A 97 -29.28 17.10 -8.54
N LEU A 98 -28.26 16.28 -8.33
CA LEU A 98 -28.33 15.09 -7.46
C LEU A 98 -27.29 15.06 -6.33
N ILE A 99 -26.70 16.21 -5.96
CA ILE A 99 -25.86 16.32 -4.76
C ILE A 99 -26.76 16.49 -3.53
N GLY A 100 -27.66 15.52 -3.31
CA GLY A 100 -28.51 15.45 -2.12
C GLY A 100 -27.96 14.51 -1.03
N SER A 101 -26.97 13.68 -1.36
CA SER A 101 -26.32 12.82 -0.36
C SER A 101 -24.92 12.42 -0.82
N GLU A 102 -23.89 12.96 -0.17
CA GLU A 102 -22.49 12.49 -0.31
C GLU A 102 -22.34 10.98 0.02
N LYS A 103 -23.34 10.37 0.66
CA LYS A 103 -23.31 8.99 1.16
C LYS A 103 -23.60 7.90 0.13
N ASP A 104 -24.09 8.22 -1.07
CA ASP A 104 -24.56 7.20 -2.04
C ASP A 104 -23.57 6.86 -3.16
N ILE A 105 -22.38 7.47 -3.19
CA ILE A 105 -21.36 7.13 -4.19
C ILE A 105 -20.68 5.81 -3.78
N LYS A 106 -21.30 4.69 -4.16
CA LYS A 106 -20.70 3.35 -4.04
C LYS A 106 -19.58 3.19 -5.07
N LEU A 107 -18.33 3.30 -4.64
CA LEU A 107 -17.18 2.96 -5.49
C LEU A 107 -17.22 1.45 -5.84
N PRO A 108 -17.03 1.07 -7.11
CA PRO A 108 -16.94 -0.34 -7.48
C PRO A 108 -15.71 -1.02 -6.84
N TYR A 109 -15.92 -2.23 -6.32
CA TYR A 109 -14.93 -3.00 -5.56
C TYR A 109 -13.59 -3.23 -6.30
N TRP A 110 -13.63 -3.26 -7.63
CA TRP A 110 -12.47 -3.52 -8.51
C TRP A 110 -11.43 -2.39 -8.51
N ILE A 111 -11.80 -1.16 -8.14
CA ILE A 111 -10.89 0.00 -8.13
C ILE A 111 -9.72 -0.21 -7.18
N ASN A 112 -9.96 -0.89 -6.06
CA ASN A 112 -8.96 -1.06 -5.00
C ASN A 112 -8.03 -2.26 -5.26
N TRP A 113 -8.32 -3.08 -6.27
CA TRP A 113 -7.55 -4.28 -6.56
C TRP A 113 -6.09 -4.02 -6.97
N PRO A 114 -5.78 -3.08 -7.89
CA PRO A 114 -4.38 -2.77 -8.24
C PRO A 114 -3.57 -2.27 -7.04
N GLY A 115 -4.17 -1.46 -6.17
CA GLY A 115 -3.52 -1.00 -4.93
C GLY A 115 -3.20 -2.15 -3.96
N LYS A 116 -4.12 -3.10 -3.81
CA LYS A 116 -3.91 -4.30 -2.96
C LYS A 116 -2.79 -5.20 -3.51
N ILE A 117 -2.74 -5.41 -4.83
CA ILE A 117 -1.67 -6.21 -5.46
C ILE A 117 -0.31 -5.58 -5.21
N CYS A 118 -0.17 -4.27 -5.43
CA CYS A 118 1.08 -3.56 -5.17
C CYS A 118 1.49 -3.65 -3.69
N LEU A 119 0.52 -3.56 -2.77
CA LEU A 119 0.75 -3.70 -1.34
C LEU A 119 1.28 -5.09 -0.96
N VAL A 120 0.73 -6.16 -1.53
CA VAL A 120 1.22 -7.52 -1.25
C VAL A 120 2.61 -7.70 -1.87
N LEU A 121 2.79 -7.32 -3.13
CA LEU A 121 4.04 -7.53 -3.85
C LEU A 121 5.20 -6.78 -3.20
N LYS A 122 5.00 -5.54 -2.75
CA LYS A 122 6.04 -4.78 -2.05
C LYS A 122 6.42 -5.45 -0.73
N ILE A 123 5.45 -5.93 0.06
CA ILE A 123 5.74 -6.60 1.33
C ILE A 123 6.52 -7.91 1.11
N VAL A 124 6.19 -8.66 0.06
CA VAL A 124 6.96 -9.85 -0.33
C VAL A 124 8.40 -9.50 -0.70
N LEU A 125 8.61 -8.47 -1.53
CA LEU A 125 9.95 -7.98 -1.89
C LEU A 125 10.77 -7.56 -0.68
N LEU A 126 10.16 -6.83 0.26
CA LEU A 126 10.81 -6.44 1.51
C LEU A 126 11.14 -7.67 2.37
N GLY A 127 10.24 -8.66 2.42
CA GLY A 127 10.48 -9.92 3.13
C GLY A 127 11.66 -10.70 2.54
N ILE A 128 11.75 -10.79 1.21
CA ILE A 128 12.88 -11.42 0.50
C ILE A 128 14.18 -10.67 0.80
N ALA A 129 14.18 -9.33 0.70
CA ALA A 129 15.35 -8.52 1.01
C ALA A 129 15.82 -8.72 2.47
N SER A 130 14.86 -8.73 3.41
CA SER A 130 15.11 -8.99 4.84
C SER A 130 15.76 -10.36 5.05
N PHE A 131 15.19 -11.40 4.44
CA PHE A 131 15.68 -12.77 4.57
C PHE A 131 17.09 -12.93 4.01
N LEU A 132 17.36 -12.38 2.82
CA LEU A 132 18.68 -12.40 2.20
C LEU A 132 19.71 -11.63 3.02
N LEU A 133 19.33 -10.47 3.58
CA LEU A 133 20.21 -9.68 4.44
C LEU A 133 20.58 -10.43 5.72
N ILE A 134 19.60 -11.07 6.38
CA ILE A 134 19.83 -11.90 7.57
C ILE A 134 20.76 -13.06 7.23
N LYS A 135 20.48 -13.79 6.13
CA LYS A 135 21.34 -14.89 5.68
C LYS A 135 22.77 -14.42 5.43
N TYR A 136 22.95 -13.26 4.80
CA TYR A 136 24.26 -12.68 4.57
C TYR A 136 24.97 -12.37 5.89
N LEU A 137 24.27 -11.79 6.86
CA LEU A 137 24.83 -11.45 8.18
C LEU A 137 25.31 -12.68 8.97
N PHE A 138 24.62 -13.81 8.87
CA PHE A 138 24.98 -15.05 9.59
C PHE A 138 26.00 -15.93 8.85
N TYR A 139 26.21 -15.69 7.55
CA TYR A 139 27.16 -16.47 6.73
C TYR A 139 28.51 -15.76 6.54
N VAL A 140 28.54 -14.43 6.72
CA VAL A 140 29.76 -13.61 6.79
C VAL A 140 30.38 -13.72 8.17
#